data_AF-A0A1A7Z5F9-F1
#
_entry.id   AF-A0A1A7Z5F9-F1
#
_cell.length_a   1.000
_cell.length_b   1.000
_cell.length_c   1.000
_cell.angle_alpha   90.00
_cell.angle_beta   90.00
_cell.angle_gamma   90.00
#
_symmetry.space_group_name_H-M   'P 1'
#
loop_
_entity.id
_entity.type
_entity.pdbx_description
1 polymer ?
#
loop_
_entity_poly.entity_id
_entity_poly.type
_entity_poly.pdbx_seq_one_letter_code
_entity_poly.pdbx_strand_id
1 'polypeptide(L)' 'FTALDDMTMAVDNMFECISIELYNENKKSVIISCIYRTPGSQIELFKDWMEEMVTNKCHKTIFLCGDFNIDLNIKRQMIS' A
#
# COMPACT_ATOMS: atom_id res chain seq x y z
N PHE A 1 6.35 17.34 7.39
CA PHE A 1 5.56 16.16 6.98
C PHE A 1 4.44 16.00 7.98
N THR A 2 3.34 15.35 7.59
CA THR A 2 2.21 15.07 8.50
C THR A 2 1.85 13.61 8.40
N ALA A 3 1.55 12.96 9.53
CA ALA A 3 1.03 11.61 9.54
C ALA A 3 -0.38 11.59 8.92
N LEU A 4 -0.65 10.57 8.11
CA LEU A 4 -1.96 10.38 7.50
C LEU A 4 -2.68 9.26 8.24
N ASP A 5 -3.50 9.62 9.22
CA ASP A 5 -4.24 8.67 10.05
C ASP A 5 -5.25 7.84 9.22
N ASP A 6 -5.76 8.40 8.11
CA ASP A 6 -6.69 7.72 7.20
C ASP A 6 -6.01 6.69 6.28
N MET A 7 -4.67 6.71 6.18
CA MET A 7 -3.87 5.77 5.39
C MET A 7 -2.94 4.91 6.27
N THR A 8 -2.88 5.21 7.56
CA THR A 8 -2.14 4.45 8.57
C THR A 8 -3.08 3.46 9.23
N MET A 9 -2.79 2.16 9.09
CA MET A 9 -3.65 1.12 9.62
C MET A 9 -2.84 -0.11 10.02
N ALA A 10 -3.25 -0.76 11.10
CA ALA A 10 -2.75 -2.07 11.49
C ALA A 10 -3.95 -3.01 11.63
N VAL A 11 -3.90 -4.12 10.89
CA VAL A 11 -4.89 -5.19 11.00
C VAL A 11 -4.16 -6.44 11.46
N ASP A 12 -4.56 -6.94 12.62
CA ASP A 12 -3.91 -8.07 13.29
C ASP A 12 -3.76 -9.27 12.34
N ASN A 13 -2.56 -9.85 12.33
CA ASN A 13 -2.17 -10.98 11.48
C ASN A 13 -2.39 -10.78 9.96
N MET A 14 -2.58 -9.56 9.48
CA MET A 14 -2.87 -9.28 8.07
C MET A 14 -1.85 -8.34 7.44
N PHE A 15 -1.79 -7.10 7.91
CA PHE A 15 -0.81 -6.10 7.47
C PHE A 15 -0.74 -4.90 8.42
N GLU A 16 0.34 -4.14 8.27
CA GLU A 16 0.57 -2.84 8.89
C GLU A 16 0.98 -1.83 7.82
N CYS A 17 0.51 -0.59 7.95
CA CYS A 17 0.84 0.52 7.07
C CYS A 17 1.02 1.79 7.88
N ILE A 18 2.11 2.52 7.61
CA ILE A 18 2.34 3.87 8.13
C ILE A 18 2.49 4.81 6.94
N SER A 19 1.70 5.88 6.95
CA SER A 19 1.67 6.86 5.86
C SER A 19 1.99 8.27 6.34
N ILE A 20 2.83 8.96 5.58
CA ILE A 20 3.12 10.37 5.77
C ILE A 20 2.90 11.16 4.48
N GLU A 21 2.55 12.43 4.63
CA GLU A 21 2.53 13.39 3.53
C GLU A 21 3.68 14.38 3.67
N LEU A 22 4.48 14.49 2.62
CA LEU A 22 5.48 15.54 2.43
C LEU A 22 4.86 16.68 1.62
N TYR A 23 4.68 17.84 2.26
CA TYR A 23 4.22 19.05 1.59
C TYR A 23 5.39 19.74 0.90
N ASN A 24 5.13 20.24 -0.30
CA ASN A 24 6.05 21.10 -1.03
C ASN A 24 5.28 22.37 -1.41
N GLU A 25 5.76 23.54 -0.99
CA GLU A 25 5.05 24.81 -1.18
C GLU A 25 4.78 25.12 -2.67
N ASN A 26 5.65 24.65 -3.57
CA ASN A 26 5.62 24.98 -4.99
C ASN A 26 5.40 23.76 -5.90
N LYS A 27 5.11 22.58 -5.34
CA LYS A 27 4.87 21.34 -6.10
C LYS A 27 3.74 20.53 -5.48
N LYS A 28 3.23 19.54 -6.22
CA LYS A 28 2.29 18.56 -5.64
C LYS A 28 2.92 17.90 -4.42
N SER A 29 2.12 17.75 -3.37
CA SER A 29 2.51 16.96 -2.21
C SER A 29 2.74 15.50 -2.60
N VAL A 30 3.58 14.84 -1.82
CA VAL A 30 3.96 13.44 -2.03
C VAL A 30 3.53 12.65 -0.81
N ILE A 31 2.87 11.53 -1.05
CA ILE A 31 2.53 10.56 0.00
C ILE A 31 3.55 9.43 -0.04
N ILE A 32 4.03 9.03 1.13
CA ILE A 32 4.91 7.87 1.30
C ILE A 32 4.21 6.93 2.28
N SER A 33 3.96 5.70 1.85
CA SER A 33 3.37 4.65 2.68
C SER A 33 4.34 3.47 2.78
N CYS A 34 4.71 3.11 4.00
CA CYS A 34 5.50 1.91 4.30
C CYS A 34 4.56 0.81 4.78
N ILE A 35 4.57 -0.33 4.08
CA ILE A 35 3.62 -1.43 4.24
C ILE A 35 4.37 -2.70 4.60
N TYR A 36 3.90 -3.40 5.62
CA TYR A 36 4.29 -4.77 5.93
C TYR A 36 3.05 -5.66 5.84
N ARG A 37 3.01 -6.63 4.94
CA ARG A 37 1.95 -7.64 4.92
C ARG A 37 2.48 -8.93 5.54
N THR A 38 1.72 -9.49 6.48
CA THR A 38 2.05 -10.76 7.12
C THR A 38 2.10 -11.90 6.08
N PRO A 39 3.17 -12.72 6.04
CA PRO A 39 3.25 -13.88 5.16
C PRO A 39 2.05 -14.82 5.33
N GLY A 40 1.50 -15.31 4.22
CA GLY A 40 0.35 -16.23 4.24
C GLY A 40 -1.01 -15.60 4.58
N SER A 41 -1.07 -14.29 4.87
CA SER A 41 -2.35 -13.59 5.08
C SER A 41 -3.18 -13.47 3.80
N GLN A 42 -4.48 -13.21 3.94
CA GLN A 42 -5.43 -13.16 2.83
C GLN A 42 -5.10 -12.03 1.85
N ILE A 43 -4.60 -12.41 0.67
CA ILE A 43 -4.14 -11.45 -0.34
C ILE A 43 -5.26 -10.60 -0.93
N GLU A 44 -6.48 -11.12 -1.03
CA GLU A 44 -7.61 -10.38 -1.60
C GLU A 44 -8.03 -9.21 -0.67
N LEU A 45 -8.10 -9.42 0.65
CA LEU A 45 -8.36 -8.35 1.60
C LEU A 45 -7.29 -7.25 1.56
N PHE A 46 -6.03 -7.65 1.38
CA PHE A 46 -4.94 -6.70 1.20
C PHE A 46 -5.09 -5.88 -0.10
N LYS A 47 -5.48 -6.53 -1.21
CA LYS A 47 -5.71 -5.85 -2.50
C LYS A 47 -6.87 -4.87 -2.42
N ASP A 48 -8.00 -5.27 -1.82
CA ASP A 48 -9.18 -4.40 -1.67
C ASP A 48 -8.81 -3.13 -0.89
N TRP A 49 -8.08 -3.27 0.21
CA TRP A 49 -7.57 -2.13 0.97
C TRP A 49 -6.61 -1.25 0.17
N MET A 50 -5.67 -1.85 -0.57
CA MET A 50 -4.74 -1.10 -1.43
C MET A 50 -5.48 -0.31 -2.51
N GLU A 51 -6.51 -0.89 -3.12
CA GLU A 51 -7.32 -0.24 -4.14
C GLU A 51 -8.08 0.96 -3.57
N GLU A 52 -8.71 0.80 -2.39
CA GLU A 52 -9.39 1.89 -1.69
C GLU A 52 -8.42 3.03 -1.35
N MET A 53 -7.27 2.70 -0.75
CA MET A 53 -6.23 3.67 -0.37
C MET A 53 -5.77 4.52 -1.56
N VAL A 54 -5.48 3.87 -2.70
CA VAL A 54 -4.92 4.55 -3.88
C VAL A 54 -5.99 5.33 -4.64
N THR A 55 -7.19 4.78 -4.80
CA THR A 55 -8.28 5.41 -5.55
C THR A 55 -8.68 6.75 -4.93
N ASN A 56 -8.76 6.81 -3.61
CA ASN A 56 -9.13 8.03 -2.88
C ASN A 56 -8.08 9.16 -3.00
N LYS A 57 -6.85 8.86 -3.41
CA LYS A 57 -5.72 9.80 -3.48
C LYS A 57 -5.06 9.84 -4.86
N CYS A 58 -5.77 9.42 -5.91
CA CYS A 58 -5.26 9.27 -7.28
C CYS A 58 -4.66 10.54 -7.93
N HIS A 59 -4.92 11.72 -7.37
CA HIS A 59 -4.41 13.00 -7.87
C HIS A 59 -3.01 13.38 -7.32
N LYS A 60 -2.52 12.65 -6.30
CA LYS A 60 -1.21 12.85 -5.65
C LYS A 60 -0.20 11.82 -6.13
N THR A 61 1.08 12.16 -6.01
CA THR A 61 2.15 11.18 -6.20
C THR A 61 2.29 10.34 -4.94
N ILE A 62 2.14 9.02 -5.07
CA ILE A 62 2.21 8.07 -3.96
C ILE A 62 3.40 7.15 -4.18
N PHE A 63 4.28 7.05 -3.18
CA PHE A 63 5.31 6.04 -3.10
C PHE A 63 4.86 4.95 -2.12
N LEU A 64 4.75 3.73 -2.62
CA LEU A 64 4.43 2.54 -1.84
C LEU A 64 5.72 1.76 -1.66
N CYS A 65 6.12 1.52 -0.42
CA CYS A 65 7.33 0.79 -0.09
C CYS A 65 7.07 -0.20 1.06
N GLY A 66 8.04 -1.09 1.31
CA GLY A 66 7.98 -2.06 2.39
C GLY A 66 8.01 -3.51 1.90
N ASP A 67 7.62 -4.42 2.77
CA ASP A 67 7.64 -5.86 2.52
C ASP A 67 6.22 -6.41 2.40
N PHE A 68 5.83 -6.71 1.17
CA PHE A 68 4.50 -7.20 0.85
C PHE A 68 4.36 -8.72 1.06
N ASN A 69 5.46 -9.47 1.16
CA ASN A 69 5.44 -10.94 1.20
C ASN A 69 4.54 -11.57 0.09
N ILE A 70 4.51 -10.98 -1.12
CA ILE A 70 3.69 -11.42 -2.26
C ILE A 70 4.57 -12.21 -3.23
N ASP A 71 4.08 -13.36 -3.68
CA ASP A 71 4.64 -14.07 -4.82
C ASP A 71 4.07 -13.51 -6.13
N LEU A 72 4.93 -12.89 -6.94
CA LEU A 72 4.59 -12.36 -8.25
C LEU A 72 4.76 -13.37 -9.38
N ASN A 73 5.08 -14.63 -9.05
CA ASN A 73 5.19 -15.69 -10.05
C ASN A 73 3.83 -15.98 -10.67
N ILE A 74 3.58 -15.37 -11.83
CA ILE A 74 2.50 -15.78 -12.72
C ILE A 74 2.88 -17.17 -13.25
N LYS A 75 2.26 -18.22 -12.71
CA LYS A 75 2.31 -19.53 -13.36
C LYS A 75 1.62 -19.40 -14.71
N ARG A 76 2.40 -19.27 -15.79
CA ARG A 76 1.91 -19.58 -17.14
C ARG A 76 1.30 -20.98 -17.05
N GLN A 77 -0.02 -21.09 -17.21
CA GLN A 77 -0.62 -22.38 -17.48
C GLN A 77 0.05 -22.90 -18.75
N MET A 78 0.96 -23.87 -18.59
CA MET A 78 1.36 -24.70 -19.71
C MET A 78 0.12 -25.51 -20.04
N ILE A 79 -0.52 -25.14 -21.15
CA ILE A 79 -1.58 -25.94 -21.77
C ILE A 79 -0.90 -27.26 -22.12
N SER A 80 -1.21 -28.33 -21.38
CA SER A 80 -0.84 -29.70 -21.71
C SER A 80 -1.81 -30.27 -22.73
#